data_AF-A0A7X7PN82-F1
#
_entry.id   AF-A0A7X7PN82-F1
#
_cell.length_a   1.000
_cell.length_b   1.000
_cell.length_c   1.000
_cell.angle_alpha   90.00
_cell.angle_beta   90.00
_cell.angle_gamma   90.00
#
_symmetry.space_group_name_H-M   'P 1'
#
loop_
_entity.id
_entity.type
_entity.pdbx_description
1 polymer ?
#
loop_
_entity_poly.entity_id
_entity_poly.type
_entity_poly.pdbx_seq_one_letter_code
_entity_poly.pdbx_strand_id
1 'polypeptide(L)'
;MRSLVGGRRRSQVLVLLARLFAVALLVTAAVGLFGSAAYQTPAGEVRYRLALAWPGGGVVLPLGPAGEVRLQVHRAPLDVRAEFMLDPAGALPGVLEARDLLDGLPEARADAEAAFDSFAWSRIPWLALLGVSAGLLVTPFARGRRLRRGIIGAFAGLASLGVLAGGLVGTTLLTLDRSPAVTYRGLASNLPRAVTLLRTVLEENASGASTIRDYLQGLQSVASQFADMTAAPRANGVVRLLVVGDIHDNIVGMRIASTLATSSTVAVDGVVLVGDLTHRGTSLEANLFTRFFDPGETPVFVVGGNHEDAGAMERWRAAGYRVLDGDAADVGNLTLFGVTDPLANSPAASPDAELLESAAAVALERWQSQDEYPEILVVHDIRQARVVMEWTEEQQQPLVVFYGHDHVAAVRQEGAITLVGSGTGGASGYESVGRDPNTAYTFQLVEFSQDPDPVVLSVTTLRYTGLDGRSTAEYIPL
;
A
#
# COMPACT_ATOMS: atom_id res chain seq x y z
N MET A 1 54.10 36.55 -48.39
CA MET A 1 53.69 35.18 -47.96
C MET A 1 53.18 35.05 -46.52
N ARG A 2 53.53 35.94 -45.56
CA ARG A 2 53.05 35.84 -44.16
C ARG A 2 51.56 36.18 -43.93
N SER A 3 50.90 36.97 -44.78
CA SER A 3 49.47 37.35 -44.59
C SER A 3 48.45 36.28 -45.02
N LEU A 4 48.80 35.42 -45.99
CA LEU A 4 47.93 34.35 -46.50
C LEU A 4 47.76 33.18 -45.52
N VAL A 5 48.80 32.91 -44.71
CA VAL A 5 48.78 31.84 -43.70
C VAL A 5 47.89 32.22 -42.51
N GLY A 6 47.90 33.49 -42.08
CA GLY A 6 47.03 34.00 -41.01
C GLY A 6 45.55 33.98 -41.37
N GLY A 7 45.19 34.31 -42.62
CA GLY A 7 43.81 34.23 -43.11
C GLY A 7 43.28 32.80 -43.21
N ARG A 8 44.15 31.82 -43.55
CA ARG A 8 43.80 30.40 -43.65
C ARG A 8 43.44 29.82 -42.27
N ARG A 9 44.27 30.07 -41.25
CA ARG A 9 44.01 29.65 -39.86
C ARG A 9 42.77 30.32 -39.27
N ARG A 10 42.60 31.65 -39.41
CA ARG A 10 41.38 32.36 -38.96
C ARG A 10 40.10 31.79 -39.59
N SER A 11 40.15 31.46 -40.88
CA SER A 11 39.00 30.90 -41.59
C SER A 11 38.62 29.47 -41.17
N GLN A 12 39.56 28.70 -40.62
CA GLN A 12 39.34 27.35 -40.08
C GLN A 12 38.81 27.41 -38.65
N VAL A 13 39.37 28.31 -37.82
CA VAL A 13 38.87 28.56 -36.46
C VAL A 13 37.41 29.01 -36.48
N LEU A 14 37.03 29.92 -37.37
CA LEU A 14 35.62 30.35 -37.51
C LEU A 14 34.67 29.21 -37.91
N VAL A 15 35.12 28.26 -38.74
CA VAL A 15 34.29 27.10 -39.13
C VAL A 15 34.17 26.11 -37.98
N LEU A 16 35.25 25.91 -37.22
CA LEU A 16 35.23 25.09 -36.02
C LEU A 16 34.28 25.68 -34.96
N LEU A 17 34.38 26.98 -34.69
CA LEU A 17 33.49 27.68 -33.75
C LEU A 17 32.02 27.61 -34.19
N ALA A 18 31.72 27.80 -35.48
CA ALA A 18 30.36 27.68 -36.00
C ALA A 18 29.81 26.24 -35.84
N ARG A 19 30.65 25.21 -36.02
CA ARG A 19 30.25 23.81 -35.80
C ARG A 19 30.04 23.52 -34.32
N LEU A 20 30.93 23.99 -33.44
CA LEU A 20 30.76 23.84 -31.99
C LEU A 20 29.47 24.51 -31.53
N PHE A 21 29.18 25.70 -32.05
CA PHE A 21 27.92 26.39 -31.78
C PHE A 21 26.70 25.59 -32.29
N ALA A 22 26.75 25.04 -33.51
CA ALA A 22 25.68 24.20 -34.03
C ALA A 22 25.49 22.89 -33.23
N VAL A 23 26.58 22.29 -32.72
CA VAL A 23 26.50 21.14 -31.79
C VAL A 23 25.84 21.57 -30.48
N ALA A 24 26.23 22.71 -29.91
CA ALA A 24 25.60 23.22 -28.69
C ALA A 24 24.09 23.44 -28.90
N LEU A 25 23.69 24.07 -30.00
CA LEU A 25 22.28 24.24 -30.35
C LEU A 25 21.55 22.90 -30.55
N LEU A 26 22.18 21.91 -31.18
CA LEU A 26 21.63 20.57 -31.35
C LEU A 26 21.38 19.90 -29.99
N VAL A 27 22.35 19.98 -29.07
CA VAL A 27 22.21 19.43 -27.71
C VAL A 27 21.11 20.16 -26.94
N THR A 28 21.08 21.50 -26.98
CA THR A 28 20.01 22.28 -26.34
C THR A 28 18.65 21.94 -26.93
N ALA A 29 18.53 21.77 -28.24
CA ALA A 29 17.30 21.36 -28.89
C ALA A 29 16.85 19.95 -28.48
N ALA A 30 17.79 19.01 -28.39
CA ALA A 30 17.49 17.65 -27.93
C ALA A 30 17.04 17.63 -26.46
N VAL A 31 17.73 18.35 -25.58
CA VAL A 31 17.33 18.51 -24.17
C VAL A 31 15.97 19.20 -24.06
N GLY A 32 15.73 20.26 -24.83
CA GLY A 32 14.44 20.95 -24.88
C GLY A 32 13.31 20.11 -25.46
N LEU A 33 13.61 19.16 -26.37
CA LEU A 33 12.61 18.27 -26.95
C LEU A 33 12.22 17.13 -26.00
N PHE A 34 13.18 16.52 -25.32
CA PHE A 34 12.97 15.34 -24.45
C PHE A 34 12.86 15.69 -22.96
N GLY A 35 13.16 16.93 -22.57
CA GLY A 35 13.04 17.41 -21.19
C GLY A 35 11.59 17.45 -20.71
N SER A 36 11.40 17.32 -19.40
CA SER A 36 10.08 17.45 -18.78
C SER A 36 9.53 18.87 -18.90
N ALA A 37 8.22 19.00 -19.00
CA ALA A 37 7.52 20.27 -18.80
C ALA A 37 6.38 20.05 -17.80
N ALA A 38 6.30 20.95 -16.82
CA ALA A 38 5.32 20.95 -15.76
C ALA A 38 4.17 21.90 -16.09
N TYR A 39 2.95 21.46 -15.82
CA TYR A 39 1.72 22.22 -16.00
C TYR A 39 0.91 22.15 -14.71
N GLN A 40 0.46 23.32 -14.25
CA GLN A 40 -0.39 23.41 -13.07
C GLN A 40 -1.83 23.12 -13.49
N THR A 41 -2.48 22.22 -12.78
CA THR A 41 -3.91 21.92 -12.89
C THR A 41 -4.55 22.16 -11.52
N PRO A 42 -5.88 22.38 -11.44
CA PRO A 42 -6.57 22.50 -10.16
C PRO A 42 -6.34 21.32 -9.21
N ALA A 43 -6.10 20.12 -9.74
CA ALA A 43 -5.87 18.90 -8.97
C ALA A 43 -4.39 18.67 -8.55
N GLY A 44 -3.44 19.46 -9.07
CA GLY A 44 -2.01 19.28 -8.82
C GLY A 44 -1.13 19.59 -10.04
N GLU A 45 0.12 19.15 -10.01
CA GLU A 45 1.09 19.38 -11.09
C GLU A 45 1.21 18.14 -11.98
N VAL A 46 1.05 18.33 -13.30
CA VAL A 46 1.29 17.29 -14.30
C VAL A 46 2.60 17.56 -15.03
N ARG A 47 3.50 16.58 -15.04
CA ARG A 47 4.75 16.61 -15.79
C ARG A 47 4.68 15.68 -16.99
N TYR A 48 4.83 16.25 -18.18
CA TYR A 48 4.92 15.50 -19.42
C TYR A 48 6.35 15.41 -19.93
N ARG A 49 6.74 14.26 -20.48
CA ARG A 49 7.96 14.10 -21.29
C ARG A 49 7.78 13.12 -22.44
N LEU A 50 8.51 13.35 -23.52
CA LEU A 50 8.65 12.38 -24.60
C LEU A 50 9.77 11.38 -24.27
N ALA A 51 9.55 10.12 -24.57
CA ALA A 51 10.57 9.09 -24.48
C ALA A 51 10.61 8.27 -25.77
N LEU A 52 11.79 8.12 -26.37
CA LEU A 52 12.00 7.16 -27.45
C LEU A 52 11.85 5.75 -26.87
N ALA A 53 11.01 4.93 -27.49
CA ALA A 53 10.72 3.58 -27.02
C ALA A 53 10.50 2.62 -28.20
N TRP A 54 10.99 1.37 -28.07
CA TRP A 54 10.79 0.31 -29.05
C TRP A 54 10.53 -1.05 -28.36
N PRO A 55 9.35 -1.67 -28.56
CA PRO A 55 8.16 -1.10 -29.19
C PRO A 55 7.62 0.06 -28.35
N GLY A 56 7.45 1.23 -28.95
CA GLY A 56 6.87 2.41 -28.31
C GLY A 56 5.37 2.43 -28.46
N GLY A 57 4.78 3.62 -28.35
CA GLY A 57 3.40 3.84 -28.73
C GLY A 57 2.43 3.94 -27.56
N GLY A 58 2.96 4.14 -26.35
CA GLY A 58 2.17 4.18 -25.14
C GLY A 58 2.10 5.57 -24.49
N VAL A 59 0.99 5.81 -23.78
CA VAL A 59 0.97 6.78 -22.68
C VAL A 59 1.31 6.01 -21.41
N VAL A 60 2.33 6.46 -20.67
CA VAL A 60 2.82 5.82 -19.45
C VAL A 60 2.62 6.76 -18.27
N LEU A 61 1.88 6.29 -17.27
CA LEU A 61 1.67 6.98 -16.01
C LEU A 61 2.49 6.26 -14.93
N PRO A 62 3.69 6.74 -14.58
CA PRO A 62 4.45 6.20 -13.46
C PRO A 62 3.78 6.57 -12.15
N LEU A 63 3.61 5.60 -11.26
CA LEU A 63 3.02 5.75 -9.92
C LEU A 63 4.09 5.59 -8.82
N GLY A 64 5.35 5.89 -9.15
CA GLY A 64 6.49 5.70 -8.25
C GLY A 64 6.67 4.23 -7.84
N PRO A 65 6.83 3.93 -6.53
CA PRO A 65 7.03 2.56 -6.05
C PRO A 65 5.82 1.65 -6.26
N ALA A 66 4.62 2.21 -6.46
CA ALA A 66 3.42 1.43 -6.74
C ALA A 66 3.42 0.81 -8.16
N GLY A 67 4.35 1.21 -9.03
CA GLY A 67 4.50 0.67 -10.39
C GLY A 67 4.04 1.67 -11.45
N GLU A 68 3.43 1.17 -12.53
CA GLU A 68 3.02 2.02 -13.66
C GLU A 68 1.74 1.54 -14.33
N VAL A 69 1.00 2.50 -14.92
CA VAL A 69 -0.13 2.25 -15.81
C VAL A 69 0.29 2.63 -17.22
N ARG A 70 0.11 1.73 -18.19
CA ARG A 70 0.48 1.93 -19.59
C ARG A 70 -0.73 1.69 -20.48
N LEU A 71 -1.05 2.69 -21.31
CA LEU A 71 -2.08 2.62 -22.34
C LEU A 71 -1.39 2.54 -23.70
N GLN A 72 -1.61 1.47 -24.47
CA GLN A 72 -1.07 1.35 -25.81
C GLN A 72 -1.99 2.07 -26.81
N VAL A 73 -1.67 3.32 -27.12
CA VAL A 73 -2.55 4.23 -27.89
C VAL A 73 -2.16 4.38 -29.36
N HIS A 74 -0.91 4.14 -29.73
CA HIS A 74 -0.44 4.25 -31.13
C HIS A 74 0.71 3.27 -31.40
N ARG A 75 1.23 3.26 -32.63
CA ARG A 75 2.38 2.41 -33.03
C ARG A 75 3.67 3.18 -33.34
N ALA A 76 3.65 4.50 -33.25
CA ALA A 76 4.86 5.31 -33.37
C ALA A 76 5.87 4.97 -32.25
N PRO A 77 7.20 5.01 -32.52
CA PRO A 77 8.26 4.63 -31.57
C PRO A 77 8.53 5.71 -30.50
N LEU A 78 7.46 6.28 -29.95
CA LEU A 78 7.49 7.29 -28.90
C LEU A 78 6.45 6.94 -27.85
N ASP A 79 6.89 7.05 -26.60
CA ASP A 79 6.01 7.06 -25.44
C ASP A 79 5.85 8.50 -24.93
N VAL A 80 4.65 8.83 -24.48
CA VAL A 80 4.39 10.03 -23.68
C VAL A 80 4.35 9.58 -22.22
N ARG A 81 5.24 10.09 -21.37
CA ARG A 81 5.12 9.87 -19.93
C ARG A 81 4.42 11.05 -19.28
N ALA A 82 3.41 10.76 -18.48
CA ALA A 82 2.61 11.73 -17.75
C ALA A 82 2.71 11.39 -16.26
N GLU A 83 3.51 12.15 -15.53
CA GLU A 83 3.68 12.01 -14.09
C GLU A 83 2.79 13.04 -13.39
N PHE A 84 1.95 12.57 -12.46
CA PHE A 84 1.03 13.42 -11.71
C PHE A 84 1.52 13.53 -10.27
N MET A 85 1.72 14.75 -9.79
CA MET A 85 1.99 15.00 -8.37
C MET A 85 0.82 15.77 -7.79
N LEU A 86 0.22 15.18 -6.76
CA LEU A 86 -0.78 15.85 -5.93
C LEU A 86 -0.11 16.99 -5.16
N ASP A 87 -0.84 18.08 -4.96
CA ASP A 87 -0.41 19.16 -4.08
C ASP A 87 -0.30 18.63 -2.63
N PRO A 88 0.88 18.69 -1.98
CA PRO A 88 1.05 18.24 -0.59
C PRO A 88 0.15 18.97 0.42
N ALA A 89 -0.36 20.16 0.07
CA ALA A 89 -1.28 20.92 0.91
C ALA A 89 -2.75 20.47 0.78
N GLY A 90 -3.09 19.65 -0.24
CA GLY A 90 -4.40 19.07 -0.41
C GLY A 90 -4.55 17.80 0.42
N ALA A 91 -5.41 17.84 1.44
CA ALA A 91 -5.80 16.64 2.19
C ALA A 91 -6.24 15.52 1.23
N LEU A 92 -5.85 14.28 1.52
CA LEU A 92 -6.38 13.13 0.79
C LEU A 92 -7.91 13.13 0.93
N PRO A 93 -8.65 12.98 -0.18
CA PRO A 93 -10.10 13.14 -0.18
C PRO A 93 -10.79 12.18 0.80
N GLY A 94 -11.66 12.71 1.66
CA GLY A 94 -12.66 11.90 2.35
C GLY A 94 -13.63 11.26 1.36
N VAL A 95 -14.47 10.31 1.82
CA VAL A 95 -15.45 9.60 0.99
C VAL A 95 -16.41 10.54 0.24
N LEU A 96 -16.73 11.69 0.82
CA LEU A 96 -17.56 12.74 0.21
C LEU A 96 -16.80 13.49 -0.91
N GLU A 97 -15.52 13.79 -0.69
CA GLU A 97 -14.66 14.48 -1.67
C GLU A 97 -14.22 13.55 -2.82
N ALA A 98 -14.19 12.23 -2.59
CA ALA A 98 -13.99 11.24 -3.65
C ALA A 98 -15.13 11.25 -4.69
N ARG A 99 -16.36 11.58 -4.27
CA ARG A 99 -17.51 11.77 -5.15
C ARG A 99 -17.39 13.06 -5.96
N ASP A 100 -16.99 14.16 -5.31
CA ASP A 100 -16.69 15.43 -5.99
C ASP A 100 -15.55 15.27 -7.01
N LEU A 101 -14.56 14.43 -6.72
CA LEU A 101 -13.48 14.05 -7.64
C LEU A 101 -13.99 13.26 -8.86
N LEU A 102 -14.96 12.37 -8.68
CA LEU A 102 -15.60 11.63 -9.77
C LEU A 102 -16.46 12.55 -10.64
N ASP A 103 -17.21 13.45 -10.02
CA ASP A 103 -18.04 14.44 -10.71
C ASP A 103 -17.19 15.50 -11.44
N GLY A 104 -15.98 15.80 -10.93
CA GLY A 104 -14.97 16.67 -11.54
C GLY A 104 -14.11 16.02 -12.63
N LEU A 105 -14.25 14.71 -12.91
CA LEU A 105 -13.48 14.03 -13.96
C LEU A 105 -13.61 14.67 -15.36
N PRO A 106 -14.79 15.17 -15.80
CA PRO A 106 -14.91 15.84 -17.09
C PRO A 106 -14.08 17.13 -17.17
N GLU A 107 -14.01 17.88 -16.07
CA GLU A 107 -13.24 19.13 -15.95
C GLU A 107 -11.74 18.82 -15.89
N ALA A 108 -11.35 17.85 -15.07
CA ALA A 108 -9.97 17.35 -15.01
C ALA A 108 -9.48 16.80 -16.36
N ARG A 109 -10.37 16.18 -17.14
CA ARG A 109 -10.08 15.76 -18.51
C ARG A 109 -9.82 16.96 -19.42
N ALA A 110 -10.65 17.98 -19.39
CA ALA A 110 -10.46 19.19 -20.21
C ALA A 110 -9.13 19.89 -19.85
N ASP A 111 -8.79 19.95 -18.57
CA ASP A 111 -7.52 20.52 -18.10
C ASP A 111 -6.31 19.69 -18.55
N ALA A 112 -6.41 18.36 -18.49
CA ALA A 112 -5.36 17.46 -18.99
C ALA A 112 -5.19 17.56 -20.51
N GLU A 113 -6.27 17.69 -21.28
CA GLU A 113 -6.24 17.92 -22.72
C GLU A 113 -5.55 19.25 -23.04
N ALA A 114 -5.90 20.34 -22.36
CA ALA A 114 -5.27 21.65 -22.53
C ALA A 114 -3.78 21.66 -22.15
N ALA A 115 -3.41 20.98 -21.06
CA ALA A 115 -2.03 20.83 -20.63
C ALA A 115 -1.21 20.02 -21.65
N PHE A 116 -1.78 18.94 -22.19
CA PHE A 116 -1.13 18.15 -23.24
C PHE A 116 -0.97 18.94 -24.55
N ASP A 117 -1.97 19.71 -24.95
CA ASP A 117 -1.88 20.58 -26.14
C ASP A 117 -0.75 21.61 -25.98
N SER A 118 -0.68 22.27 -24.83
CA SER A 118 0.41 23.21 -24.53
C SER A 118 1.78 22.51 -24.54
N PHE A 119 1.84 21.28 -24.01
CA PHE A 119 3.02 20.43 -24.11
C PHE A 119 3.40 20.15 -25.56
N ALA A 120 2.48 19.73 -26.41
CA ALA A 120 2.77 19.42 -27.81
C ALA A 120 3.26 20.66 -28.58
N TRP A 121 2.60 21.80 -28.42
CA TRP A 121 2.98 23.07 -29.04
C TRP A 121 4.35 23.57 -28.57
N SER A 122 4.69 23.40 -27.28
CA SER A 122 5.98 23.82 -26.74
C SER A 122 7.18 23.05 -27.34
N ARG A 123 6.96 21.89 -27.99
CA ARG A 123 8.03 21.11 -28.64
C ARG A 123 8.35 21.55 -30.06
N ILE A 124 7.46 22.28 -30.73
CA ILE A 124 7.67 22.71 -32.12
C ILE A 124 8.93 23.58 -32.29
N PRO A 125 9.20 24.61 -31.44
CA PRO A 125 10.42 25.40 -31.55
C PRO A 125 11.69 24.56 -31.40
N TRP A 126 11.68 23.58 -30.49
CA TRP A 126 12.81 22.67 -30.26
C TRP A 126 13.04 21.73 -31.45
N LEU A 127 11.96 21.20 -32.04
CA LEU A 127 12.06 20.46 -33.30
C LEU A 127 12.64 21.32 -34.41
N ALA A 128 12.14 22.55 -34.60
CA ALA A 128 12.67 23.45 -35.61
C ALA A 128 14.17 23.74 -35.41
N LEU A 129 14.57 24.01 -34.16
CA LEU A 129 15.98 24.24 -33.80
C LEU A 129 16.85 23.00 -34.04
N LEU A 130 16.35 21.81 -33.74
CA LEU A 130 17.04 20.54 -33.99
C LEU A 130 17.31 20.36 -35.50
N GLY A 131 16.30 20.62 -36.34
CA GLY A 131 16.40 20.50 -37.79
C GLY A 131 17.36 21.50 -38.40
N VAL A 132 17.27 22.77 -37.98
CA VAL A 132 18.21 23.84 -38.40
C VAL A 132 19.65 23.48 -38.00
N SER A 133 19.86 23.05 -36.76
CA SER A 133 21.19 22.71 -36.23
C SER A 133 21.81 21.52 -36.96
N ALA A 134 21.03 20.46 -37.19
CA ALA A 134 21.46 19.30 -37.98
C ALA A 134 21.84 19.70 -39.42
N GLY A 135 21.02 20.52 -40.06
CA GLY A 135 21.29 21.04 -41.40
C GLY A 135 22.57 21.87 -41.49
N LEU A 136 22.84 22.71 -40.49
CA LEU A 136 24.07 23.49 -40.39
C LEU A 136 25.33 22.61 -40.21
N LEU A 137 25.22 21.49 -39.49
CA LEU A 137 26.35 20.57 -39.26
C LEU A 137 26.77 19.81 -40.51
N VAL A 138 25.81 19.37 -41.33
CA VAL A 138 26.06 18.60 -42.56
C VAL A 138 26.51 19.51 -43.71
N THR A 139 26.31 20.83 -43.60
CA THR A 139 26.64 21.78 -44.66
C THR A 139 28.16 21.97 -44.85
N PRO A 140 28.69 21.79 -46.07
CA PRO A 140 30.10 22.04 -46.35
C PRO A 140 30.40 23.55 -46.49
N PHE A 141 31.04 24.12 -45.46
CA PHE A 141 31.49 25.52 -45.43
C PHE A 141 32.74 25.77 -46.31
N ALA A 142 32.58 25.74 -47.64
CA ALA A 142 33.64 26.14 -48.56
C ALA A 142 33.90 27.67 -48.54
N ARG A 143 35.10 28.10 -48.97
CA ARG A 143 35.48 29.53 -49.02
C ARG A 143 34.57 30.32 -50.00
N GLY A 144 34.11 31.49 -49.56
CA GLY A 144 33.45 32.51 -50.41
C GLY A 144 31.91 32.54 -50.40
N ARG A 145 31.22 31.43 -50.07
CA ARG A 145 29.73 31.38 -50.06
C ARG A 145 29.16 30.76 -48.77
N ARG A 146 29.77 31.08 -47.62
CA ARG A 146 29.49 30.47 -46.32
C ARG A 146 28.06 30.73 -45.84
N LEU A 147 27.59 31.98 -45.93
CA LEU A 147 26.26 32.39 -45.46
C LEU A 147 25.14 31.74 -46.28
N ARG A 148 25.19 31.87 -47.61
CA ARG A 148 24.18 31.28 -48.51
C ARG A 148 24.07 29.76 -48.36
N ARG A 149 25.19 29.05 -48.24
CA ARG A 149 25.17 27.59 -48.04
C ARG A 149 24.64 27.22 -46.66
N GLY A 150 25.00 27.96 -45.61
CA GLY A 150 24.47 27.76 -44.27
C GLY A 150 22.95 27.93 -44.22
N ILE A 151 22.40 28.95 -44.88
CA ILE A 151 20.95 29.15 -44.99
C ILE A 151 20.28 27.97 -45.71
N ILE A 152 20.80 27.56 -46.87
CA ILE A 152 20.27 26.40 -47.61
C ILE A 152 20.32 25.13 -46.74
N GLY A 153 21.42 24.93 -46.02
CA GLY A 153 21.58 23.81 -45.08
C GLY A 153 20.56 23.81 -43.96
N ALA A 154 20.36 24.95 -43.30
CA ALA A 154 19.37 25.13 -42.26
C ALA A 154 17.95 24.84 -42.76
N PHE A 155 17.58 25.38 -43.93
CA PHE A 155 16.27 25.10 -44.54
C PHE A 155 16.12 23.63 -44.94
N ALA A 156 17.15 23.02 -45.53
CA ALA A 156 17.12 21.60 -45.89
C ALA A 156 16.98 20.71 -44.65
N GLY A 157 17.70 21.02 -43.56
CA GLY A 157 17.59 20.30 -42.29
C GLY A 157 16.22 20.47 -41.64
N LEU A 158 15.68 21.69 -41.61
CA LEU A 158 14.33 21.97 -41.13
C LEU A 158 13.26 21.22 -41.95
N ALA A 159 13.34 21.27 -43.28
CA ALA A 159 12.41 20.57 -44.16
C ALA A 159 12.48 19.05 -43.98
N SER A 160 13.70 18.50 -43.88
CA SER A 160 13.91 17.06 -43.69
C SER A 160 13.35 16.58 -42.36
N LEU A 161 13.61 17.32 -41.28
CA LEU A 161 13.03 17.00 -39.97
C LEU A 161 11.52 17.21 -39.94
N GLY A 162 11.00 18.20 -40.65
CA GLY A 162 9.56 18.41 -40.82
C GLY A 162 8.87 17.22 -41.49
N VAL A 163 9.49 16.62 -42.51
CA VAL A 163 8.98 15.39 -43.15
C VAL A 163 9.02 14.21 -42.17
N LEU A 164 10.11 14.04 -41.42
CA LEU A 164 10.23 12.97 -40.42
C LEU A 164 9.22 13.11 -39.28
N ALA A 165 9.11 14.32 -38.71
CA ALA A 165 8.15 14.62 -37.65
C ALA A 165 6.70 14.50 -38.16
N GLY A 166 6.41 14.99 -39.36
CA GLY A 166 5.11 14.83 -40.01
C GLY A 166 4.75 13.37 -40.26
N GLY A 167 5.72 12.53 -40.67
CA GLY A 167 5.53 11.08 -40.77
C GLY A 167 5.27 10.41 -39.42
N LEU A 168 5.93 10.87 -38.35
CA LEU A 168 5.73 10.36 -37.00
C LEU A 168 4.35 10.76 -36.43
N VAL A 169 3.94 12.01 -36.61
CA VAL A 169 2.59 12.48 -36.25
C VAL A 169 1.54 11.76 -37.08
N GLY A 170 1.78 11.61 -38.39
CA GLY A 170 0.89 10.87 -39.29
C GLY A 170 0.71 9.41 -38.87
N THR A 171 1.79 8.71 -38.55
CA THR A 171 1.70 7.32 -38.05
C THR A 171 0.99 7.25 -36.69
N THR A 172 1.23 8.22 -35.80
CA THR A 172 0.52 8.33 -34.52
C THR A 172 -0.98 8.46 -34.74
N LEU A 173 -1.41 9.43 -35.57
CA LEU A 173 -2.83 9.69 -35.83
C LEU A 173 -3.52 8.54 -36.59
N LEU A 174 -2.83 7.90 -37.54
CA LEU A 174 -3.37 6.78 -38.32
C LEU A 174 -3.49 5.48 -37.52
N THR A 175 -2.68 5.32 -36.47
CA THR A 175 -2.68 4.13 -35.61
C THR A 175 -3.28 4.38 -34.23
N LEU A 176 -3.94 5.54 -34.07
CA LEU A 176 -4.54 5.95 -32.81
C LEU A 176 -5.69 5.03 -32.43
N ASP A 177 -5.51 4.28 -31.36
CA ASP A 177 -6.55 3.50 -30.71
C ASP A 177 -7.29 4.37 -29.70
N ARG A 178 -8.60 4.55 -29.90
CA ARG A 178 -9.46 5.35 -29.02
C ARG A 178 -10.01 4.53 -27.83
N SER A 179 -9.80 3.22 -27.85
CA SER A 179 -10.17 2.30 -26.77
C SER A 179 -8.96 1.42 -26.41
N PRO A 180 -7.83 2.03 -26.04
CA PRO A 180 -6.57 1.31 -25.85
C PRO A 180 -6.69 0.30 -24.71
N ALA A 181 -6.05 -0.86 -24.88
CA ALA A 181 -5.87 -1.78 -23.77
C ALA A 181 -5.00 -1.13 -22.69
N VAL A 182 -5.45 -1.22 -21.43
CA VAL A 182 -4.73 -0.72 -20.27
C VAL A 182 -3.95 -1.86 -19.64
N THR A 183 -2.64 -1.68 -19.51
CA THR A 183 -1.74 -2.62 -18.85
C THR A 183 -1.24 -2.00 -17.55
N TYR A 184 -1.25 -2.79 -16.49
CA TYR A 184 -0.83 -2.38 -15.16
C TYR A 184 0.38 -3.20 -14.73
N ARG A 185 1.35 -2.57 -14.07
CA ARG A 185 2.56 -3.23 -13.55
C ARG A 185 2.78 -2.86 -12.09
N GLY A 186 3.30 -3.80 -11.30
CA GLY A 186 3.50 -3.61 -9.86
C GLY A 186 2.18 -3.62 -9.08
N LEU A 187 2.14 -2.90 -7.95
CA LEU A 187 0.95 -2.74 -7.10
C LEU A 187 -0.23 -2.09 -7.86
N ALA A 188 0.05 -1.30 -8.91
CA ALA A 188 -0.93 -0.71 -9.79
C ALA A 188 -1.86 -1.73 -10.47
N SER A 189 -1.45 -3.02 -10.55
CA SER A 189 -2.30 -4.11 -11.05
C SER A 189 -3.60 -4.31 -10.25
N ASN A 190 -3.63 -3.79 -9.02
CA ASN A 190 -4.79 -3.86 -8.14
C ASN A 190 -5.74 -2.65 -8.27
N LEU A 191 -5.33 -1.59 -8.98
CA LEU A 191 -6.15 -0.39 -9.17
C LEU A 191 -7.54 -0.68 -9.75
N PRO A 192 -7.72 -1.56 -10.76
CA PRO A 192 -9.06 -1.87 -11.26
C PRO A 192 -10.00 -2.42 -10.19
N ARG A 193 -9.48 -3.26 -9.28
CA ARG A 193 -10.28 -3.82 -8.17
C ARG A 193 -10.62 -2.74 -7.16
N ALA A 194 -9.64 -1.92 -6.78
CA ALA A 194 -9.84 -0.81 -5.84
C ALA A 194 -10.86 0.20 -6.37
N VAL A 195 -10.76 0.59 -7.64
CA VAL A 195 -11.71 1.51 -8.30
C VAL A 195 -13.09 0.88 -8.41
N THR A 196 -13.19 -0.42 -8.69
CA THR A 196 -14.49 -1.11 -8.75
C THR A 196 -15.15 -1.14 -7.37
N LEU A 197 -14.39 -1.46 -6.32
CA LEU A 197 -14.88 -1.43 -4.94
C LEU A 197 -15.29 -0.01 -4.54
N LEU A 198 -14.46 0.98 -4.85
CA LEU A 198 -14.75 2.39 -4.57
C LEU A 198 -15.99 2.88 -5.31
N ARG A 199 -16.15 2.56 -6.61
CA ARG A 199 -17.38 2.87 -7.37
C ARG A 199 -18.59 2.15 -6.80
N THR A 200 -18.44 0.88 -6.40
CA THR A 200 -19.54 0.13 -5.77
C THR A 200 -19.98 0.77 -4.46
N VAL A 201 -19.04 1.35 -3.71
CA VAL A 201 -19.28 2.06 -2.46
C VAL A 201 -19.81 3.49 -2.68
N LEU A 202 -19.40 4.18 -3.76
CA LEU A 202 -19.75 5.59 -4.04
C LEU A 202 -20.98 5.78 -4.95
N GLU A 203 -21.24 4.87 -5.90
CA GLU A 203 -22.38 4.91 -6.84
C GLU A 203 -23.68 4.42 -6.19
N GLU A 204 -23.94 4.87 -4.96
CA GLU A 204 -25.24 4.68 -4.30
C GLU A 204 -26.37 5.29 -5.13
N ASN A 205 -27.02 4.45 -5.93
CA ASN A 205 -28.44 4.55 -6.27
C ASN A 205 -29.02 3.17 -6.59
N ALA A 206 -29.91 2.73 -5.69
CA ALA A 206 -30.91 1.65 -5.78
C ALA A 206 -30.49 0.20 -6.15
N SER A 207 -29.55 -0.05 -7.07
CA SER A 207 -29.20 -1.42 -7.51
C SER A 207 -27.94 -2.00 -6.89
N GLY A 208 -26.99 -1.19 -6.39
CA GLY A 208 -25.81 -1.66 -5.64
C GLY A 208 -26.10 -1.99 -4.17
N ALA A 209 -27.20 -1.46 -3.63
CA ALA A 209 -27.65 -1.76 -2.27
C ALA A 209 -28.05 -3.23 -2.10
N SER A 210 -28.46 -3.95 -3.15
CA SER A 210 -28.65 -5.40 -3.04
C SER A 210 -27.30 -6.09 -2.90
N THR A 211 -26.30 -5.82 -3.75
CA THR A 211 -25.00 -6.51 -3.68
C THR A 211 -24.22 -6.22 -2.39
N ILE A 212 -24.24 -4.98 -1.88
CA ILE A 212 -23.65 -4.66 -0.57
C ILE A 212 -24.47 -5.28 0.56
N ARG A 213 -25.81 -5.26 0.52
CA ARG A 213 -26.63 -5.97 1.52
C ARG A 213 -26.45 -7.48 1.46
N ASP A 214 -26.31 -8.07 0.28
CA ASP A 214 -26.10 -9.49 0.05
C ASP A 214 -24.70 -9.90 0.54
N TYR A 215 -23.69 -9.06 0.31
CA TYR A 215 -22.35 -9.23 0.86
C TYR A 215 -22.35 -9.09 2.38
N LEU A 216 -22.96 -8.03 2.93
CA LEU A 216 -23.09 -7.81 4.38
C LEU A 216 -23.95 -8.90 5.06
N GLN A 217 -24.99 -9.42 4.39
CA GLN A 217 -25.77 -10.58 4.83
C GLN A 217 -24.95 -11.85 4.76
N GLY A 218 -24.12 -12.02 3.74
CA GLY A 218 -23.14 -13.10 3.65
C GLY A 218 -22.15 -13.06 4.81
N LEU A 219 -21.60 -11.89 5.12
CA LEU A 219 -20.71 -11.69 6.27
C LEU A 219 -21.43 -11.93 7.60
N GLN A 220 -22.66 -11.45 7.74
CA GLN A 220 -23.48 -11.68 8.92
C GLN A 220 -23.86 -13.16 9.07
N SER A 221 -24.07 -13.88 7.96
CA SER A 221 -24.31 -15.32 7.93
C SER A 221 -23.08 -16.12 8.34
N VAL A 222 -21.89 -15.76 7.86
CA VAL A 222 -20.63 -16.40 8.29
C VAL A 222 -20.39 -16.17 9.78
N ALA A 223 -20.61 -14.94 10.24
CA ALA A 223 -20.43 -14.60 11.62
C ALA A 223 -21.48 -15.25 12.56
N SER A 224 -22.74 -15.35 12.12
CA SER A 224 -23.78 -16.08 12.86
C SER A 224 -23.52 -17.58 12.88
N GLN A 225 -23.00 -18.16 11.79
CA GLN A 225 -22.59 -19.56 11.76
C GLN A 225 -21.53 -19.86 12.84
N PHE A 226 -20.53 -19.00 13.00
CA PHE A 226 -19.58 -19.17 14.09
C PHE A 226 -20.24 -19.06 15.46
N ALA A 227 -21.08 -18.05 15.64
CA ALA A 227 -21.80 -17.82 16.89
C ALA A 227 -22.71 -19.01 17.28
N ASP A 228 -23.31 -19.68 16.30
CA ASP A 228 -24.13 -20.88 16.47
C ASP A 228 -23.27 -22.12 16.77
N MET A 229 -22.11 -22.26 16.10
CA MET A 229 -21.19 -23.38 16.33
C MET A 229 -20.59 -23.38 17.74
N THR A 230 -20.44 -22.19 18.32
CA THR A 230 -19.92 -22.00 19.69
C THR A 230 -21.04 -21.87 20.72
N ALA A 231 -22.31 -22.02 20.33
CA ALA A 231 -23.47 -21.87 21.21
C ALA A 231 -23.63 -23.00 22.25
N ALA A 232 -22.61 -23.84 22.44
CA ALA A 232 -22.56 -24.72 23.60
C ALA A 232 -22.70 -23.87 24.87
N PRO A 233 -23.55 -24.27 25.85
CA PRO A 233 -23.74 -23.49 27.06
C PRO A 233 -22.39 -23.21 27.71
N ARG A 234 -22.06 -21.92 27.83
CA ARG A 234 -20.88 -21.47 28.59
C ARG A 234 -20.94 -22.13 29.96
N ALA A 235 -19.88 -22.82 30.34
CA ALA A 235 -19.80 -23.36 31.69
C ALA A 235 -19.93 -22.18 32.68
N ASN A 236 -20.74 -22.34 33.73
CA ASN A 236 -20.84 -21.31 34.76
C ASN A 236 -19.44 -21.13 35.40
N GLY A 237 -19.03 -19.89 35.65
CA GLY A 237 -17.75 -19.61 36.33
C GLY A 237 -16.52 -19.70 35.43
N VAL A 238 -16.62 -19.26 34.17
CA VAL A 238 -15.46 -19.10 33.29
C VAL A 238 -15.29 -17.63 32.90
N VAL A 239 -14.09 -17.23 32.47
CA VAL A 239 -13.81 -15.99 31.72
C VAL A 239 -13.39 -16.40 30.30
N ARG A 240 -14.01 -15.80 29.28
CA ARG A 240 -13.81 -16.15 27.87
C ARG A 240 -13.26 -14.95 27.11
N LEU A 241 -12.10 -15.12 26.47
CA LEU A 241 -11.44 -14.10 25.67
C LEU A 241 -11.49 -14.46 24.18
N LEU A 242 -11.74 -13.46 23.34
CA LEU A 242 -11.57 -13.56 21.89
C LEU A 242 -10.17 -13.05 21.52
N VAL A 243 -9.32 -13.92 20.98
CA VAL A 243 -7.97 -13.54 20.53
C VAL A 243 -7.93 -13.48 19.00
N VAL A 244 -7.48 -12.33 18.47
CA VAL A 244 -7.48 -12.02 17.04
C VAL A 244 -6.20 -11.27 16.67
N GLY A 245 -5.59 -11.59 15.55
CA GLY A 245 -4.41 -10.88 15.02
C GLY A 245 -4.38 -10.88 13.51
N ASP A 246 -3.41 -10.16 12.94
CA ASP A 246 -3.01 -10.31 11.54
C ASP A 246 -4.20 -10.09 10.57
N ILE A 247 -4.94 -9.00 10.82
CA ILE A 247 -6.12 -8.58 10.03
C ILE A 247 -5.70 -7.81 8.77
N HIS A 248 -4.64 -7.00 8.83
CA HIS A 248 -4.12 -6.21 7.71
C HIS A 248 -5.19 -5.53 6.85
N ASP A 249 -6.01 -4.69 7.48
CA ASP A 249 -7.06 -3.91 6.83
C ASP A 249 -8.18 -4.74 6.17
N ASN A 250 -8.26 -6.04 6.46
CA ASN A 250 -9.30 -6.91 5.91
C ASN A 250 -10.67 -6.69 6.60
N ILE A 251 -11.60 -6.08 5.87
CA ILE A 251 -12.96 -5.76 6.34
C ILE A 251 -13.75 -7.02 6.74
N VAL A 252 -13.55 -8.16 6.06
CA VAL A 252 -14.23 -9.43 6.44
C VAL A 252 -13.79 -9.85 7.83
N GLY A 253 -12.48 -9.85 8.07
CA GLY A 253 -11.87 -10.13 9.37
C GLY A 253 -12.41 -9.24 10.48
N MET A 254 -12.40 -7.92 10.25
CA MET A 254 -12.91 -6.93 11.20
C MET A 254 -14.37 -7.18 11.58
N ARG A 255 -15.23 -7.49 10.60
CA ARG A 255 -16.67 -7.70 10.86
C ARG A 255 -16.97 -9.04 11.54
N ILE A 256 -16.22 -10.10 11.23
CA ILE A 256 -16.34 -11.37 11.95
C ILE A 256 -15.92 -11.16 13.41
N ALA A 257 -14.77 -10.52 13.65
CA ALA A 257 -14.30 -10.21 15.00
C ALA A 257 -15.31 -9.34 15.77
N SER A 258 -15.87 -8.31 15.16
CA SER A 258 -16.91 -7.46 15.75
C SER A 258 -18.17 -8.25 16.13
N THR A 259 -18.61 -9.16 15.27
CA THR A 259 -19.78 -9.99 15.56
C THR A 259 -19.50 -10.98 16.69
N LEU A 260 -18.32 -11.59 16.71
CA LEU A 260 -17.92 -12.48 17.81
C LEU A 260 -17.81 -11.72 19.14
N ALA A 261 -17.28 -10.50 19.11
CA ALA A 261 -17.13 -9.64 20.28
C ALA A 261 -18.47 -9.17 20.87
N THR A 262 -19.50 -9.00 20.04
CA THR A 262 -20.83 -8.48 20.43
C THR A 262 -21.91 -9.56 20.53
N SER A 263 -21.61 -10.80 20.14
CA SER A 263 -22.58 -11.89 20.13
C SER A 263 -22.98 -12.30 21.54
N SER A 264 -24.29 -12.34 21.80
CA SER A 264 -24.84 -12.85 23.06
C SER A 264 -24.76 -14.37 23.19
N THR A 265 -24.58 -15.13 22.10
CA THR A 265 -24.44 -16.60 22.15
C THR A 265 -23.01 -17.03 22.42
N VAL A 266 -22.03 -16.26 21.93
CA VAL A 266 -20.61 -16.49 22.22
C VAL A 266 -20.22 -15.86 23.54
N ALA A 267 -20.73 -14.66 23.83
CA ALA A 267 -20.49 -13.87 25.05
C ALA A 267 -19.03 -13.95 25.54
N VAL A 268 -18.21 -13.00 25.12
CA VAL A 268 -16.82 -12.87 25.54
C VAL A 268 -16.68 -11.71 26.54
N ASP A 269 -15.75 -11.83 27.48
CA ASP A 269 -15.50 -10.81 28.50
C ASP A 269 -14.46 -9.77 28.05
N GLY A 270 -13.71 -10.08 27.00
CA GLY A 270 -12.74 -9.18 26.40
C GLY A 270 -12.26 -9.66 25.03
N VAL A 271 -11.79 -8.72 24.23
CA VAL A 271 -11.10 -8.98 22.95
C VAL A 271 -9.62 -8.65 23.11
N VAL A 272 -8.75 -9.57 22.74
CA VAL A 272 -7.30 -9.39 22.72
C VAL A 272 -6.82 -9.36 21.28
N LEU A 273 -6.32 -8.20 20.86
CA LEU A 273 -5.78 -7.95 19.54
C LEU A 273 -4.25 -8.09 19.57
N VAL A 274 -3.71 -9.11 18.90
CA VAL A 274 -2.27 -9.48 18.97
C VAL A 274 -1.41 -8.85 17.86
N GLY A 275 -1.72 -7.62 17.44
CA GLY A 275 -0.95 -6.88 16.45
C GLY A 275 -1.31 -7.16 14.98
N ASP A 276 -0.68 -6.42 14.07
CA ASP A 276 -0.86 -6.48 12.61
C ASP A 276 -2.31 -6.30 12.17
N LEU A 277 -2.97 -5.31 12.77
CA LEU A 277 -4.34 -4.94 12.42
C LEU A 277 -4.37 -4.07 11.16
N THR A 278 -3.32 -3.27 11.01
CA THR A 278 -3.08 -2.40 9.87
C THR A 278 -2.01 -3.01 8.97
N HIS A 279 -1.77 -2.38 7.81
CA HIS A 279 -0.70 -2.80 6.94
C HIS A 279 0.52 -1.87 6.92
N ARG A 280 0.31 -0.57 7.07
CA ARG A 280 1.39 0.43 7.14
C ARG A 280 1.38 1.26 8.41
N GLY A 281 0.52 0.93 9.38
CA GLY A 281 0.52 1.61 10.67
C GLY A 281 -0.04 3.02 10.64
N THR A 282 -0.72 3.41 9.56
CA THR A 282 -1.19 4.79 9.43
C THR A 282 -2.43 5.05 10.27
N SER A 283 -2.62 6.30 10.70
CA SER A 283 -3.83 6.72 11.40
C SER A 283 -5.10 6.57 10.53
N LEU A 284 -4.96 6.58 9.19
CA LEU A 284 -6.06 6.33 8.26
C LEU A 284 -6.51 4.86 8.29
N GLU A 285 -5.56 3.92 8.23
CA GLU A 285 -5.82 2.48 8.35
C GLU A 285 -6.48 2.16 9.71
N ALA A 286 -5.93 2.72 10.80
CA ALA A 286 -6.53 2.55 12.12
C ALA A 286 -7.94 3.15 12.22
N ASN A 287 -8.22 4.28 11.56
CA ASN A 287 -9.58 4.82 11.47
C ASN A 287 -10.54 3.85 10.76
N LEU A 288 -10.11 3.25 9.65
CA LEU A 288 -10.90 2.24 8.94
C LEU A 288 -11.16 1.02 9.84
N PHE A 289 -10.15 0.54 10.54
CA PHE A 289 -10.30 -0.56 11.50
C PHE A 289 -11.39 -0.24 12.53
N THR A 290 -11.28 0.90 13.23
CA THR A 290 -12.26 1.30 14.27
C THR A 290 -13.68 1.54 13.73
N ARG A 291 -13.83 1.72 12.42
CA ARG A 291 -15.14 1.88 11.79
C ARG A 291 -15.83 0.54 11.49
N PHE A 292 -15.06 -0.49 11.15
CA PHE A 292 -15.58 -1.79 10.74
C PHE A 292 -15.50 -2.85 11.83
N PHE A 293 -14.64 -2.66 12.83
CA PHE A 293 -14.61 -3.42 14.05
C PHE A 293 -15.32 -2.63 15.16
N ASP A 294 -16.56 -3.02 15.46
CA ASP A 294 -17.34 -2.49 16.58
C ASP A 294 -17.39 -3.54 17.70
N PRO A 295 -16.71 -3.32 18.84
CA PRO A 295 -16.73 -4.26 19.97
C PRO A 295 -17.96 -4.08 20.87
N GLY A 296 -18.82 -3.09 20.63
CA GLY A 296 -19.91 -2.74 21.55
C GLY A 296 -19.36 -2.32 22.91
N GLU A 297 -19.84 -2.97 23.98
CA GLU A 297 -19.40 -2.72 25.36
C GLU A 297 -18.23 -3.60 25.80
N THR A 298 -17.81 -4.56 24.96
CA THR A 298 -16.74 -5.52 25.28
C THR A 298 -15.39 -4.79 25.31
N PRO A 299 -14.60 -4.91 26.41
CA PRO A 299 -13.30 -4.26 26.49
C PRO A 299 -12.32 -4.84 25.47
N VAL A 300 -11.47 -3.98 24.92
CA VAL A 300 -10.47 -4.32 23.89
C VAL A 300 -9.07 -4.04 24.41
N PHE A 301 -8.24 -5.07 24.42
CA PHE A 301 -6.83 -5.03 24.74
C PHE A 301 -6.04 -5.20 23.44
N VAL A 302 -4.99 -4.43 23.23
CA VAL A 302 -4.22 -4.47 21.98
C VAL A 302 -2.73 -4.33 22.23
N VAL A 303 -1.93 -5.18 21.59
CA VAL A 303 -0.50 -4.96 21.39
C VAL A 303 -0.27 -4.55 19.94
N GLY A 304 0.70 -3.68 19.66
CA GLY A 304 1.11 -3.39 18.30
C GLY A 304 1.98 -4.50 17.72
N GLY A 305 1.81 -4.80 16.43
CA GLY A 305 2.67 -5.66 15.63
C GLY A 305 3.66 -4.86 14.80
N ASN A 306 4.40 -5.54 13.92
CA ASN A 306 5.46 -4.90 13.13
C ASN A 306 4.94 -4.13 11.90
N HIS A 307 3.64 -4.24 11.58
CA HIS A 307 2.98 -3.44 10.56
C HIS A 307 2.33 -2.17 11.09
N GLU A 308 2.40 -1.93 12.40
CA GLU A 308 1.95 -0.70 13.03
C GLU A 308 3.00 0.41 13.01
N ASP A 309 2.52 1.64 13.21
CA ASP A 309 3.33 2.84 13.43
C ASP A 309 2.60 3.75 14.44
N ALA A 310 3.26 4.79 14.91
CA ALA A 310 2.77 5.69 15.95
C ALA A 310 1.36 6.22 15.64
N GLY A 311 1.05 6.49 14.36
CA GLY A 311 -0.26 6.96 13.93
C GLY A 311 -1.41 5.97 14.23
N ALA A 312 -1.19 4.66 14.04
CA ALA A 312 -2.17 3.64 14.38
C ALA A 312 -2.28 3.46 15.90
N MET A 313 -1.14 3.38 16.59
CA MET A 313 -1.07 3.21 18.04
C MET A 313 -1.79 4.33 18.79
N GLU A 314 -1.57 5.60 18.40
CA GLU A 314 -2.28 6.75 18.94
C GLU A 314 -3.79 6.66 18.68
N ARG A 315 -4.18 6.19 17.49
CA ARG A 315 -5.59 6.12 17.12
C ARG A 315 -6.36 5.06 17.91
N TRP A 316 -5.72 3.94 18.26
CA TRP A 316 -6.31 2.91 19.12
C TRP A 316 -6.51 3.41 20.55
N ARG A 317 -5.53 4.13 21.10
CA ARG A 317 -5.71 4.81 22.40
C ARG A 317 -6.88 5.78 22.35
N ALA A 318 -6.98 6.59 21.28
CA ALA A 318 -8.08 7.52 21.09
C ALA A 318 -9.44 6.83 20.85
N ALA A 319 -9.44 5.58 20.39
CA ALA A 319 -10.65 4.75 20.26
C ALA A 319 -11.08 4.09 21.58
N GLY A 320 -10.32 4.28 22.66
CA GLY A 320 -10.60 3.68 23.97
C GLY A 320 -10.07 2.26 24.13
N TYR A 321 -9.23 1.76 23.20
CA TYR A 321 -8.59 0.46 23.37
C TYR A 321 -7.49 0.55 24.42
N ARG A 322 -7.37 -0.49 25.24
CA ARG A 322 -6.29 -0.63 26.21
C ARG A 322 -5.04 -1.14 25.49
N VAL A 323 -4.22 -0.21 25.01
CA VAL A 323 -2.91 -0.53 24.43
C VAL A 323 -1.99 -1.05 25.54
N LEU A 324 -1.52 -2.29 25.41
CA LEU A 324 -0.58 -2.93 26.31
C LEU A 324 0.83 -2.77 25.74
N ASP A 325 1.62 -1.88 26.35
CA ASP A 325 2.98 -1.56 25.92
C ASP A 325 3.94 -1.66 27.10
N GLY A 326 4.15 -2.91 27.54
CA GLY A 326 4.80 -3.29 28.78
C GLY A 326 4.03 -2.82 30.01
N ASP A 327 2.70 -2.92 29.93
CA ASP A 327 1.72 -2.60 30.96
C ASP A 327 0.77 -3.78 31.15
N ALA A 328 0.17 -3.87 32.35
CA ALA A 328 -0.87 -4.84 32.68
C ALA A 328 -2.29 -4.23 32.66
N ALA A 329 -3.28 -5.08 32.44
CA ALA A 329 -4.70 -4.75 32.56
C ALA A 329 -5.55 -5.98 32.89
N ASP A 330 -6.63 -5.76 33.64
CA ASP A 330 -7.46 -6.86 34.15
C ASP A 330 -8.70 -7.09 33.30
N VAL A 331 -9.15 -8.35 33.26
CA VAL A 331 -10.45 -8.76 32.73
C VAL A 331 -11.03 -9.90 33.59
N GLY A 332 -12.09 -9.60 34.33
CA GLY A 332 -12.61 -10.53 35.33
C GLY A 332 -11.59 -10.74 36.45
N ASN A 333 -11.16 -11.99 36.65
CA ASN A 333 -10.10 -12.41 37.57
C ASN A 333 -8.75 -12.66 36.89
N LEU A 334 -8.60 -12.30 35.60
CA LEU A 334 -7.37 -12.48 34.83
C LEU A 334 -6.62 -11.16 34.72
N THR A 335 -5.29 -11.25 34.75
CA THR A 335 -4.37 -10.16 34.47
C THR A 335 -3.65 -10.43 33.15
N LEU A 336 -3.77 -9.48 32.21
CA LEU A 336 -3.07 -9.51 30.92
C LEU A 336 -1.91 -8.54 30.97
N PHE A 337 -0.72 -9.02 30.69
CA PHE A 337 0.44 -8.17 30.46
C PHE A 337 0.86 -8.26 29.00
N GLY A 338 0.95 -7.12 28.33
CA GLY A 338 1.27 -7.09 26.92
C GLY A 338 2.51 -6.28 26.62
N VAL A 339 3.29 -6.75 25.65
CA VAL A 339 4.47 -6.04 25.13
C VAL A 339 4.30 -5.87 23.63
N THR A 340 4.26 -4.62 23.22
CA THR A 340 4.12 -4.24 21.81
C THR A 340 5.42 -4.54 21.04
N ASP A 341 5.31 -4.93 19.77
CA ASP A 341 6.45 -5.14 18.88
C ASP A 341 7.34 -3.88 18.85
N PRO A 342 8.68 -4.01 18.90
CA PRO A 342 9.57 -2.85 18.89
C PRO A 342 9.42 -1.95 17.66
N LEU A 343 8.81 -2.43 16.57
CA LEU A 343 8.53 -1.66 15.37
C LEU A 343 7.15 -1.02 15.33
N ALA A 344 6.25 -1.30 16.26
CA ALA A 344 4.88 -0.76 16.21
C ALA A 344 4.79 0.78 16.31
N ASN A 345 5.90 1.45 16.62
CA ASN A 345 6.01 2.92 16.61
C ASN A 345 7.07 3.41 15.62
N SER A 346 7.39 2.58 14.62
CA SER A 346 8.46 2.83 13.65
C SER A 346 7.92 2.66 12.22
N PRO A 347 8.33 3.50 11.27
CA PRO A 347 8.00 3.30 9.87
C PRO A 347 8.79 2.15 9.21
N ALA A 348 9.68 1.47 9.95
CA ALA A 348 10.47 0.37 9.45
C ALA A 348 9.67 -0.94 9.53
N ALA A 349 9.48 -1.61 8.39
CA ALA A 349 8.61 -2.78 8.29
C ALA A 349 9.25 -4.13 8.67
N SER A 350 10.56 -4.17 8.99
CA SER A 350 11.24 -5.45 9.30
C SER A 350 12.19 -5.30 10.49
N PRO A 351 12.01 -6.11 11.54
CA PRO A 351 12.91 -6.06 12.70
C PRO A 351 14.20 -6.80 12.36
N ASP A 352 15.34 -6.27 12.82
CA ASP A 352 16.56 -7.07 12.89
C ASP A 352 16.49 -7.98 14.13
N ALA A 353 17.17 -9.12 14.11
CA ALA A 353 17.19 -10.09 15.20
C ALA A 353 17.66 -9.47 16.52
N GLU A 354 18.62 -8.54 16.47
CA GLU A 354 19.12 -7.81 17.64
C GLU A 354 18.04 -6.95 18.31
N LEU A 355 17.13 -6.36 17.52
CA LEU A 355 16.02 -5.58 18.04
C LEU A 355 15.02 -6.46 18.79
N LEU A 356 14.69 -7.64 18.26
CA LEU A 356 13.79 -8.60 18.91
C LEU A 356 14.41 -9.21 20.17
N GLU A 357 15.71 -9.49 20.17
CA GLU A 357 16.42 -9.93 21.39
C GLU A 357 16.37 -8.87 22.49
N SER A 358 16.59 -7.60 22.13
CA SER A 358 16.48 -6.49 23.08
C SER A 358 15.04 -6.33 23.61
N ALA A 359 14.03 -6.49 22.75
CA ALA A 359 12.63 -6.42 23.13
C ALA A 359 12.24 -7.56 24.10
N ALA A 360 12.75 -8.77 23.87
CA ALA A 360 12.52 -9.90 24.75
C ALA A 360 13.13 -9.66 26.15
N ALA A 361 14.35 -9.12 26.23
CA ALA A 361 14.97 -8.76 27.50
C ALA A 361 14.17 -7.69 28.27
N VAL A 362 13.68 -6.67 27.57
CA VAL A 362 12.79 -5.64 28.15
C VAL A 362 11.47 -6.25 28.62
N ALA A 363 10.90 -7.20 27.88
CA ALA A 363 9.69 -7.91 28.28
C ALA A 363 9.89 -8.63 29.62
N LEU A 364 11.03 -9.32 29.80
CA LEU A 364 11.36 -9.99 31.06
C LEU A 364 11.58 -9.00 32.21
N GLU A 365 12.31 -7.91 31.99
CA GLU A 365 12.53 -6.88 33.03
C GLU A 365 11.20 -6.33 33.54
N ARG A 366 10.29 -5.98 32.63
CA ARG A 366 8.96 -5.45 32.98
C ARG A 366 8.04 -6.52 33.57
N TRP A 367 8.14 -7.77 33.13
CA TRP A 367 7.43 -8.89 33.72
C TRP A 367 7.82 -9.07 35.19
N GLN A 368 9.13 -9.04 35.47
CA GLN A 368 9.67 -9.18 36.82
C GLN A 368 9.39 -7.98 37.73
N SER A 369 8.99 -6.83 37.17
CA SER A 369 8.62 -5.66 37.96
C SER A 369 7.14 -5.59 38.33
N GLN A 370 6.33 -6.60 37.96
CA GLN A 370 4.94 -6.67 38.39
C GLN A 370 4.84 -7.13 39.85
N ASP A 371 3.90 -6.56 40.61
CA ASP A 371 3.68 -6.92 42.03
C ASP A 371 3.13 -8.35 42.17
N GLU A 372 2.24 -8.74 41.23
CA GLU A 372 1.71 -10.08 41.06
C GLU A 372 1.96 -10.51 39.60
N TYR A 373 2.31 -11.78 39.38
CA TYR A 373 2.64 -12.26 38.03
C TYR A 373 1.36 -12.50 37.22
N PRO A 374 1.21 -11.85 36.06
CA PRO A 374 0.04 -12.01 35.20
C PRO A 374 -0.14 -13.45 34.73
N GLU A 375 -1.38 -13.89 34.50
CA GLU A 375 -1.63 -15.22 33.93
C GLU A 375 -1.39 -15.26 32.42
N ILE A 376 -1.48 -14.11 31.75
CA ILE A 376 -1.46 -14.00 30.29
C ILE A 376 -0.38 -13.01 29.86
N LEU A 377 0.53 -13.49 29.00
CA LEU A 377 1.44 -12.67 28.22
C LEU A 377 0.90 -12.47 26.80
N VAL A 378 0.77 -11.22 26.37
CA VAL A 378 0.33 -10.86 25.02
C VAL A 378 1.50 -10.25 24.26
N VAL A 379 1.87 -10.85 23.13
CA VAL A 379 2.91 -10.34 22.23
C VAL A 379 2.45 -10.48 20.79
N HIS A 380 3.08 -9.77 19.85
CA HIS A 380 2.82 -10.02 18.44
C HIS A 380 3.69 -11.18 17.94
N ASP A 381 5.01 -11.07 18.13
CA ASP A 381 5.97 -12.10 17.75
C ASP A 381 6.34 -12.97 18.96
N ILE A 382 6.19 -14.29 18.83
CA ILE A 382 6.53 -15.25 19.88
C ILE A 382 7.98 -15.14 20.38
N ARG A 383 8.90 -14.63 19.55
CA ARG A 383 10.31 -14.39 19.93
C ARG A 383 10.43 -13.37 21.07
N GLN A 384 9.48 -12.43 21.21
CA GLN A 384 9.42 -11.48 22.33
C GLN A 384 9.14 -12.19 23.67
N ALA A 385 8.38 -13.28 23.65
CA ALA A 385 8.00 -14.02 24.85
C ALA A 385 9.08 -15.00 25.34
N ARG A 386 10.07 -15.33 24.51
CA ARG A 386 11.02 -16.43 24.75
C ARG A 386 11.66 -16.41 26.14
N VAL A 387 12.25 -15.29 26.54
CA VAL A 387 12.97 -15.20 27.83
C VAL A 387 12.02 -15.13 29.03
N VAL A 388 10.79 -14.65 28.84
CA VAL A 388 9.74 -14.70 29.87
C VAL A 388 9.31 -16.15 30.07
N MET A 389 9.06 -16.87 28.98
CA MET A 389 8.73 -18.30 29.00
C MET A 389 9.80 -19.12 29.72
N GLU A 390 11.07 -18.97 29.33
CA GLU A 390 12.22 -19.64 29.96
C GLU A 390 12.23 -19.38 31.48
N TRP A 391 12.06 -18.12 31.90
CA TRP A 391 12.03 -17.76 33.32
C TRP A 391 10.82 -18.34 34.06
N THR A 392 9.61 -18.26 33.49
CA THR A 392 8.38 -18.81 34.11
C THR A 392 8.42 -20.33 34.25
N GLU A 393 9.03 -21.02 33.28
CA GLU A 393 9.25 -22.47 33.34
C GLU A 393 10.18 -22.84 34.51
N GLU A 394 11.28 -22.08 34.70
CA GLU A 394 12.16 -22.24 35.86
C GLU A 394 11.45 -21.99 37.19
N GLN A 395 10.49 -21.04 37.23
CA GLN A 395 9.66 -20.77 38.41
C GLN A 395 8.51 -21.78 38.59
N GLN A 396 8.30 -22.69 37.64
CA GLN A 396 7.17 -23.63 37.61
C GLN A 396 5.81 -22.93 37.68
N GLN A 397 5.70 -21.73 37.11
CA GLN A 397 4.47 -20.95 37.09
C GLN A 397 3.68 -21.23 35.80
N PRO A 398 2.35 -21.42 35.89
CA PRO A 398 1.50 -21.45 34.71
C PRO A 398 1.57 -20.14 33.94
N LEU A 399 1.62 -20.20 32.61
CA LEU A 399 1.60 -19.03 31.75
C LEU A 399 0.82 -19.32 30.48
N VAL A 400 -0.05 -18.40 30.05
CA VAL A 400 -0.63 -18.43 28.72
C VAL A 400 -0.02 -17.34 27.86
N VAL A 401 0.45 -17.68 26.67
CA VAL A 401 1.03 -16.72 25.71
C VAL A 401 0.13 -16.60 24.49
N PHE A 402 -0.38 -15.39 24.25
CA PHE A 402 -1.11 -15.03 23.05
C PHE A 402 -0.16 -14.37 22.04
N TYR A 403 -0.12 -14.88 20.81
CA TYR A 403 0.76 -14.38 19.75
C TYR A 403 0.14 -14.45 18.34
N GLY A 404 0.76 -13.73 17.40
CA GLY A 404 0.41 -13.66 15.97
C GLY A 404 1.65 -13.83 15.08
N HIS A 405 1.79 -12.96 14.07
CA HIS A 405 2.95 -12.81 13.16
C HIS A 405 3.16 -13.95 12.16
N ASP A 406 3.07 -15.21 12.58
CA ASP A 406 3.33 -16.36 11.70
C ASP A 406 2.14 -16.73 10.80
N HIS A 407 0.99 -16.10 11.03
CA HIS A 407 -0.30 -16.35 10.37
C HIS A 407 -0.81 -17.79 10.53
N VAL A 408 -0.34 -18.53 11.54
CA VAL A 408 -0.70 -19.94 11.78
C VAL A 408 -1.46 -20.07 13.10
N ALA A 409 -2.75 -20.41 13.01
CA ALA A 409 -3.53 -20.73 14.20
C ALA A 409 -3.03 -22.05 14.80
N ALA A 410 -2.56 -22.00 16.04
CA ALA A 410 -2.00 -23.14 16.75
C ALA A 410 -2.27 -23.05 18.26
N VAL A 411 -2.44 -24.21 18.89
CA VAL A 411 -2.51 -24.34 20.35
C VAL A 411 -1.47 -25.39 20.75
N ARG A 412 -0.52 -25.03 21.61
CA ARG A 412 0.54 -25.93 22.09
C ARG A 412 0.67 -25.80 23.60
N GLN A 413 0.88 -26.92 24.28
CA GLN A 413 1.15 -26.94 25.72
C GLN A 413 2.58 -27.46 25.92
N GLU A 414 3.40 -26.66 26.59
CA GLU A 414 4.81 -26.90 26.87
C GLU A 414 5.01 -26.81 28.38
N GLY A 415 4.88 -27.95 29.06
CA GLY A 415 4.91 -27.98 30.52
C GLY A 415 3.75 -27.18 31.12
N ALA A 416 4.06 -26.14 31.88
CA ALA A 416 3.07 -25.22 32.47
C ALA A 416 2.68 -24.06 31.54
N ILE A 417 3.29 -23.96 30.36
CA ILE A 417 3.06 -22.87 29.40
C ILE A 417 2.08 -23.32 28.32
N THR A 418 1.06 -22.53 28.05
CA THR A 418 0.15 -22.71 26.91
C THR A 418 0.36 -21.61 25.89
N LEU A 419 0.75 -21.98 24.68
CA LEU A 419 0.92 -21.08 23.55
C LEU A 419 -0.35 -21.09 22.68
N VAL A 420 -0.95 -19.93 22.46
CA VAL A 420 -2.12 -19.74 21.60
C VAL A 420 -1.79 -18.75 20.49
N GLY A 421 -1.55 -19.28 19.29
CA GLY A 421 -1.38 -18.50 18.06
C GLY A 421 -2.74 -18.16 17.48
N SER A 422 -3.02 -16.87 17.28
CA SER A 422 -4.31 -16.39 16.74
C SER A 422 -4.53 -16.82 15.29
N GLY A 423 -3.45 -17.06 14.56
CA GLY A 423 -3.43 -17.32 13.13
C GLY A 423 -3.60 -16.05 12.34
N THR A 424 -4.64 -15.96 11.50
CA THR A 424 -4.89 -14.76 10.73
C THR A 424 -6.38 -14.45 10.64
N GLY A 425 -6.76 -13.32 11.25
CA GLY A 425 -8.08 -12.72 11.07
C GLY A 425 -8.26 -12.09 9.69
N GLY A 426 -7.20 -11.98 8.89
CA GLY A 426 -7.19 -11.36 7.56
C GLY A 426 -6.74 -12.25 6.39
N ALA A 427 -6.50 -13.55 6.63
CA ALA A 427 -6.25 -14.63 5.67
C ALA A 427 -5.53 -14.28 4.34
N SER A 428 -4.48 -13.49 4.22
CA SER A 428 -3.43 -13.04 5.15
C SER A 428 -2.76 -11.80 4.51
N GLY A 429 -3.50 -10.70 4.43
CA GLY A 429 -3.06 -9.40 3.87
C GLY A 429 -3.27 -9.21 2.37
N TYR A 430 -3.62 -7.98 1.95
CA TYR A 430 -3.84 -7.63 0.53
C TYR A 430 -2.58 -7.73 -0.34
N GLU A 431 -1.39 -7.83 0.27
CA GLU A 431 -0.11 -7.97 -0.43
C GLU A 431 0.03 -9.30 -1.18
N SER A 432 -0.80 -10.28 -0.85
CA SER A 432 -0.77 -11.61 -1.46
C SER A 432 -1.80 -11.78 -2.59
N VAL A 433 -1.77 -10.85 -3.56
CA VAL A 433 -2.48 -11.03 -4.84
C VAL A 433 -1.84 -12.19 -5.60
N GLY A 434 -2.31 -13.41 -5.29
CA GLY A 434 -1.80 -14.67 -5.85
C GLY A 434 -1.86 -15.91 -4.94
N ARG A 435 -2.42 -15.85 -3.71
CA ARG A 435 -2.44 -17.01 -2.79
C ARG A 435 -3.75 -17.83 -2.84
N ASP A 436 -3.60 -19.07 -2.39
CA ASP A 436 -4.58 -20.14 -2.25
C ASP A 436 -5.90 -19.66 -1.61
N PRO A 437 -7.04 -19.75 -2.33
CA PRO A 437 -8.37 -19.42 -1.81
C PRO A 437 -8.79 -20.30 -0.61
N ASN A 438 -8.01 -21.34 -0.28
CA ASN A 438 -8.24 -22.21 0.86
C ASN A 438 -7.54 -21.76 2.16
N THR A 439 -6.90 -20.59 2.19
CA THR A 439 -6.40 -20.05 3.47
C THR A 439 -7.58 -19.65 4.35
N ALA A 440 -7.68 -20.24 5.53
CA ALA A 440 -8.78 -19.96 6.44
C ALA A 440 -8.55 -18.67 7.22
N TYR A 441 -9.60 -17.88 7.39
CA TYR A 441 -9.70 -16.91 8.48
C TYR A 441 -9.74 -17.67 9.79
N THR A 442 -9.02 -17.21 10.81
CA THR A 442 -8.97 -17.88 12.11
C THR A 442 -9.17 -16.93 13.27
N PHE A 443 -9.88 -17.42 14.30
CA PHE A 443 -10.14 -16.71 15.55
C PHE A 443 -10.07 -17.70 16.70
N GLN A 444 -9.55 -17.29 17.85
CA GLN A 444 -9.43 -18.15 19.03
C GLN A 444 -10.41 -17.68 20.11
N LEU A 445 -11.20 -18.61 20.65
CA LEU A 445 -11.90 -18.39 21.91
C LEU A 445 -11.17 -19.16 23.00
N VAL A 446 -10.66 -18.45 24.00
CA VAL A 446 -9.90 -19.04 25.11
C VAL A 446 -10.71 -18.91 26.38
N GLU A 447 -10.90 -20.02 27.08
CA GLU A 447 -11.66 -20.07 28.33
C GLU A 447 -10.75 -20.32 29.52
N PHE A 448 -10.96 -19.56 30.58
CA PHE A 448 -10.26 -19.68 31.86
C PHE A 448 -11.25 -19.95 32.98
N SER A 449 -10.80 -20.61 34.05
CA SER A 449 -11.58 -20.71 35.28
C SER A 449 -11.72 -19.35 35.97
N GLN A 450 -12.86 -19.12 36.62
CA GLN A 450 -13.12 -17.92 37.41
C GLN A 450 -12.68 -18.09 38.89
N ASP A 451 -11.75 -19.02 39.15
CA ASP A 451 -11.20 -19.28 40.48
C ASP A 451 -10.13 -18.23 40.86
N PRO A 452 -9.77 -18.08 42.16
CA PRO A 452 -8.71 -17.14 42.57
C PRO A 452 -7.35 -17.37 41.90
N ASP A 453 -7.07 -18.62 41.51
CA ASP A 453 -5.90 -19.02 40.72
C ASP A 453 -6.40 -19.49 39.34
N PRO A 454 -6.53 -18.58 38.35
CA PRO A 454 -7.15 -18.92 37.07
C PRO A 454 -6.30 -19.92 36.29
N VAL A 455 -6.94 -20.92 35.69
CA VAL A 455 -6.30 -21.85 34.76
C VAL A 455 -7.01 -21.84 33.41
N VAL A 456 -6.25 -22.00 32.32
CA VAL A 456 -6.84 -22.19 30.99
C VAL A 456 -7.55 -23.54 30.95
N LEU A 457 -8.81 -23.54 30.54
CA LEU A 457 -9.68 -24.72 30.47
C LEU A 457 -9.78 -25.26 29.05
N SER A 458 -9.87 -24.36 28.07
CA SER A 458 -10.05 -24.73 26.68
C SER A 458 -9.62 -23.63 25.71
N VAL A 459 -9.30 -24.05 24.49
CA VAL A 459 -9.22 -23.17 23.32
C VAL A 459 -10.12 -23.72 22.22
N THR A 460 -11.00 -22.88 21.70
CA THR A 460 -11.77 -23.18 20.49
C THR A 460 -11.22 -22.38 19.32
N THR A 461 -10.61 -23.07 18.36
CA THR A 461 -10.15 -22.47 17.10
C THR A 461 -11.27 -22.46 16.09
N LEU A 462 -11.74 -21.26 15.75
CA LEU A 462 -12.72 -21.01 14.70
C LEU A 462 -11.98 -20.81 13.38
N ARG A 463 -12.40 -21.51 12.32
CA ARG A 463 -11.83 -21.38 10.98
C ARG A 463 -12.91 -21.19 9.91
N TYR A 464 -12.68 -20.29 8.96
CA TYR A 464 -13.58 -20.06 7.83
C TYR A 464 -12.80 -19.97 6.51
N THR A 465 -13.14 -20.80 5.52
CA THR A 465 -12.49 -20.83 4.20
C THR A 465 -13.35 -20.19 3.11
N GLY A 466 -12.82 -19.13 2.50
CA GLY A 466 -13.56 -18.12 1.73
C GLY A 466 -13.76 -18.40 0.23
N LEU A 467 -14.33 -19.55 -0.15
CA LEU A 467 -15.05 -19.77 -1.44
C LEU A 467 -16.06 -20.93 -1.35
N ASP A 468 -15.78 -21.94 -0.50
CA ASP A 468 -16.64 -23.10 -0.27
C ASP A 468 -17.62 -22.92 0.91
N GLY A 469 -17.48 -21.84 1.68
CA GLY A 469 -18.38 -21.49 2.79
C GLY A 469 -18.31 -22.44 3.99
N ARG A 470 -17.18 -23.13 4.20
CA ARG A 470 -17.02 -24.06 5.32
C ARG A 470 -16.48 -23.34 6.55
N SER A 471 -17.27 -23.37 7.62
CA SER A 471 -16.87 -22.96 8.96
C SER A 471 -16.60 -24.21 9.79
N THR A 472 -15.48 -24.24 10.51
CA THR A 472 -15.13 -25.31 11.46
C THR A 472 -14.79 -24.70 12.82
N ALA A 473 -15.19 -25.37 13.90
CA ALA A 473 -14.77 -25.04 15.25
C ALA A 473 -14.06 -26.28 15.82
N GLU A 474 -12.81 -26.11 16.21
CA GLU A 474 -11.98 -27.15 16.82
C GLU A 474 -11.83 -26.83 18.30
N TYR A 475 -12.44 -27.65 19.16
CA TYR A 475 -12.37 -27.50 20.61
C TYR A 475 -11.20 -28.34 21.17
N ILE A 476 -10.30 -27.68 21.89
CA ILE A 476 -9.13 -28.29 22.51
C ILE A 476 -9.25 -28.05 24.03
N PRO A 477 -9.56 -29.08 24.84
CA PRO A 477 -9.47 -28.99 26.30
C PRO A 477 -7.99 -29.00 26.73
N LEU A 478 -7.66 -28.27 27.79
CA LEU A 478 -6.30 -28.10 28.30
C LEU A 478 -6.10 -28.57 29.74
#